data_AF-A0A6V7JLF7-F1
#
_entry.id   AF-A0A6V7JLF7-F1
#
_cell.length_a   1.000
_cell.length_b   1.000
_cell.length_c   1.000
_cell.angle_alpha   90.00
_cell.angle_beta   90.00
_cell.angle_gamma   90.00
#
_symmetry.space_group_name_H-M   'P 1'
#
loop_
_entity.id
_entity.type
_entity.pdbx_description
1 polymer ?
#
loop_
_entity_poly.entity_id
_entity_poly.type
_entity_poly.pdbx_seq_one_letter_code
_entity_poly.pdbx_strand_id
1 'polypeptide(L)' 'NPTPDITEGLSIKWKPVRTDALEYLAINHPQDIKMSENLWKERVEFWRSLPCNAGISIPSESPRRDEL' A
#
# COMPACT_ATOMS: atom_id res chain seq x y z
N ASN A 1 4.06 -13.44 6.73
CA ASN A 1 2.69 -12.94 6.97
C ASN A 1 2.75 -11.95 8.13
N PRO A 2 2.67 -10.63 7.87
CA PRO A 2 2.71 -9.62 8.93
C PRO A 2 1.36 -9.41 9.62
N THR A 3 0.31 -10.14 9.22
CA THR A 3 -1.04 -10.00 9.75
C THR A 3 -1.13 -10.69 11.12
N PRO A 4 -1.34 -9.95 12.22
CA PRO A 4 -1.64 -10.55 13.51
C PRO A 4 -3.04 -11.20 13.50
N ASP A 5 -3.25 -12.17 14.37
CA ASP A 5 -4.57 -12.76 14.57
C ASP A 5 -5.55 -11.71 15.13
N ILE A 6 -6.82 -11.84 14.77
CA ILE A 6 -7.88 -10.96 15.26
C ILE A 6 -8.03 -11.22 16.76
N THR A 7 -7.80 -10.20 17.58
CA THR A 7 -7.91 -10.27 19.05
C THR A 7 -8.90 -9.20 19.53
N GLU A 8 -9.37 -9.30 20.78
CA GLU A 8 -10.31 -8.31 21.36
C GLU A 8 -9.76 -6.86 21.31
N GLY A 9 -8.44 -6.68 21.24
CA GLY A 9 -7.79 -5.37 21.10
C GLY A 9 -7.49 -4.93 19.66
N LEU A 10 -7.63 -5.80 18.67
CA LEU A 10 -7.34 -5.50 17.27
C LEU A 10 -8.31 -6.26 16.36
N SER A 11 -9.42 -5.62 16.03
CA SER A 11 -10.50 -6.22 15.23
C SER A 11 -10.26 -6.19 13.72
N ILE A 12 -9.17 -5.58 13.26
CA ILE A 12 -8.91 -5.38 11.83
C ILE A 12 -7.90 -6.38 11.29
N LYS A 13 -8.25 -7.03 10.18
CA LYS A 13 -7.35 -7.90 9.43
C LYS A 13 -6.58 -7.06 8.40
N TRP A 14 -5.25 -7.04 8.49
CA TRP A 14 -4.41 -6.46 7.45
C TRP A 14 -4.49 -7.32 6.19
N LYS A 15 -5.12 -6.80 5.15
CA LYS A 15 -5.26 -7.52 3.87
C LYS A 15 -4.08 -7.17 2.95
N PRO A 16 -3.58 -8.13 2.15
CA PRO A 16 -2.61 -7.84 1.10
C PRO A 16 -3.15 -6.76 0.15
N VAL A 17 -2.26 -5.94 -0.37
CA VAL A 17 -2.61 -4.92 -1.38
C VAL A 17 -2.97 -5.63 -2.69
N ARG A 18 -4.17 -5.38 -3.20
CA ARG A 18 -4.70 -6.01 -4.43
C ARG A 18 -4.99 -5.01 -5.52
N THR A 19 -5.09 -3.72 -5.19
CA THR A 19 -5.43 -2.66 -6.13
C THR A 19 -4.29 -1.68 -6.31
N ASP A 20 -4.40 -0.80 -7.31
CA ASP A 20 -3.44 0.29 -7.52
C ASP A 20 -3.71 1.50 -6.61
N ALA A 21 -4.70 1.37 -5.71
CA ALA A 21 -5.10 2.39 -4.74
C ALA A 21 -4.11 2.53 -3.56
N LEU A 22 -2.90 1.96 -3.65
CA LEU A 22 -1.87 2.03 -2.60
C LEU A 22 -2.43 1.75 -1.20
N GLU A 23 -3.13 0.62 -1.06
CA GLU A 23 -3.78 0.22 0.19
C GLU A 23 -2.75 0.05 1.31
N TYR A 24 -3.08 0.50 2.51
CA TYR A 24 -2.21 0.43 3.68
C TYR A 24 -3.02 0.28 4.97
N LEU A 25 -2.36 -0.17 6.03
CA LEU A 25 -2.93 -0.19 7.37
C LEU A 25 -2.59 1.14 8.07
N ALA A 26 -3.58 1.99 8.29
CA ALA A 26 -3.44 3.20 9.09
C ALA A 26 -3.45 2.84 10.58
N ILE A 27 -2.39 3.20 11.28
CA ILE A 27 -2.24 3.03 12.74
C ILE A 27 -2.18 4.42 13.35
N ASN A 28 -3.34 5.01 13.67
CA ASN A 28 -3.40 6.36 14.24
C ASN A 28 -3.37 6.32 15.77
N HIS A 29 -4.07 5.35 16.36
CA HIS A 29 -4.18 5.13 17.81
C HIS A 29 -4.45 3.64 18.07
N PRO A 30 -4.13 3.07 19.25
CA PRO A 30 -4.49 1.69 19.59
C PRO A 30 -5.95 1.27 19.35
N GLN A 31 -6.91 2.21 19.35
CA GLN A 31 -8.33 1.93 19.02
C GLN A 31 -8.76 2.44 17.63
N ASP A 32 -7.88 3.10 16.87
CA ASP A 32 -8.14 3.53 15.48
C ASP A 32 -7.06 2.95 14.57
N ILE A 33 -7.25 1.66 14.26
CA ILE A 33 -6.44 0.92 13.30
C ILE A 33 -7.37 0.44 12.19
N LYS A 34 -7.10 0.83 10.95
CA LYS A 34 -7.97 0.54 9.81
C LYS A 34 -7.22 0.42 8.49
N MET A 35 -7.80 -0.32 7.55
CA MET A 35 -7.36 -0.27 6.16
C MET A 35 -7.75 1.08 5.55
N SER A 36 -6.83 1.69 4.83
CA SER A 36 -7.01 2.94 4.10
C SER A 36 -6.28 2.86 2.76
N GLU A 37 -6.45 3.86 1.92
CA GLU A 37 -5.91 3.88 0.56
C GLU A 37 -5.37 5.26 0.20
N ASN A 38 -4.52 5.31 -0.83
CA ASN A 38 -4.10 6.52 -1.51
C ASN A 38 -3.46 7.58 -0.58
N LEU A 39 -2.58 7.14 0.34
CA LEU A 39 -1.86 8.07 1.21
C LEU A 39 -1.06 9.07 0.36
N TRP A 40 -1.44 10.34 0.44
CA TRP A 40 -0.86 11.45 -0.32
C TRP A 40 -0.92 11.25 -1.83
N LYS A 41 -2.07 10.81 -2.34
CA LYS A 41 -2.36 10.61 -3.78
C LYS A 41 -1.72 11.65 -4.69
N GLU A 42 -1.95 12.93 -4.41
CA GLU A 42 -1.44 14.05 -5.22
C GLU A 42 0.09 14.06 -5.32
N ARG A 43 0.80 13.71 -4.23
CA ARG A 43 2.27 13.65 -4.23
C ARG A 43 2.76 12.47 -5.06
N VAL A 44 2.11 11.32 -4.94
CA VAL A 44 2.43 10.14 -5.75
C VAL A 44 2.20 10.44 -7.23
N GLU A 45 1.08 11.06 -7.57
CA GLU A 45 0.76 11.46 -8.94
C GLU A 45 1.77 12.48 -9.47
N PHE A 46 2.17 13.46 -8.65
CA PHE A 46 3.24 14.40 -9.00
C PHE A 46 4.54 13.66 -9.34
N TRP A 47 5.02 12.77 -8.48
CA TRP A 47 6.27 12.03 -8.73
C TRP A 47 6.18 11.12 -9.96
N ARG A 48 5.00 10.51 -10.22
CA ARG A 48 4.75 9.73 -11.45
C ARG A 48 4.74 10.58 -12.72
N SER A 49 4.33 11.85 -12.62
CA SER A 49 4.24 12.75 -13.76
C SER A 49 5.59 13.29 -14.23
N LEU A 50 6.62 13.22 -13.37
CA LEU A 50 7.95 13.70 -13.73
C LEU A 50 8.51 12.82 -14.85
N PRO A 51 9.05 13.41 -15.94
CA PRO A 51 9.71 12.64 -16.96
C PRO A 51 10.89 11.90 -16.32
N CYS A 52 10.87 10.57 -16.38
CA CYS A 52 12.06 9.79 -16.03
C CYS A 52 13.16 10.22 -16.99
N ASN A 53 14.17 10.95 -16.49
CA ASN A 53 15.38 11.17 -17.26
C ASN A 53 15.92 9.79 -17.63
N ALA A 54 15.88 9.47 -18.93
CA ALA A 54 16.35 8.22 -19.48
C ALA A 54 17.79 8.00 -19.00
N GLY A 55 17.96 7.11 -18.02
CA GLY A 55 19.20 6.97 -17.25
C GLY A 55 18.99 6.43 -15.84
N ILE A 56 17.80 6.61 -15.27
CA ILE A 56 17.36 5.92 -14.05
C ILE A 56 16.30 4.90 -14.49
N SER A 57 16.76 3.69 -14.76
CA SER A 57 15.98 2.58 -15.31
C SER A 57 14.66 2.37 -14.57
N ILE A 58 13.54 2.52 -15.28
CA ILE A 58 12.26 1.91 -14.90
C ILE A 58 12.41 0.41 -15.21
N PRO A 59 12.38 -0.51 -14.23
CA PRO A 59 12.22 -1.91 -14.57
C PRO A 59 10.83 -2.04 -15.21
N SER A 60 10.83 -2.39 -16.50
CA SER A 60 9.63 -2.76 -17.23
C SER A 60 8.85 -3.79 -16.43
N GLU A 61 7.57 -3.51 -16.19
CA GLU A 61 6.52 -4.41 -15.68
C GLU A 61 7.03 -5.60 -14.85
N SER A 62 6.97 -5.45 -13.51
CA SER A 62 7.16 -6.59 -12.62
C SER A 62 6.11 -7.68 -12.93
N PRO A 63 6.52 -8.95 -13.12
CA PRO A 63 5.60 -10.05 -13.34
C PRO A 63 4.66 -10.26 -12.13
N ARG A 64 3.41 -10.58 -12.46
CA ARG A 64 2.26 -11.07 -11.67
C ARG A 64 2.44 -11.18 -10.14
N ARG A 65 1.54 -10.49 -9.42
CA ARG A 65 1.31 -10.68 -7.98
C ARG A 65 0.88 -12.13 -7.72
N ASP A 66 1.76 -12.92 -7.12
CA ASP A 66 1.48 -14.31 -6.76
C ASP A 66 0.33 -14.39 -5.75
N GLU A 67 -0.61 -15.29 -6.04
CA GLU A 67 -1.67 -15.74 -5.15
C GLU A 67 -1.08 -16.65 -4.06
N LEU A 68 -1.16 -16.25 -2.78
CA LEU A 68 -1.04 -17.11 -1.60
C LEU A 68 -2.01 -16.64 -0.50
#